data_AF-A0A4U6UXM6-F1
#
_entry.id   AF-A0A4U6UXM6-F1
#
_cell.length_a   1.000
_cell.length_b   1.000
_cell.length_c   1.000
_cell.angle_alpha   90.00
_cell.angle_beta   90.00
_cell.angle_gamma   90.00
#
_symmetry.space_group_name_H-M   'P 1'
#
loop_
_entity.id
_entity.type
_entity.pdbx_description
1 polymer ?
#
loop_
_entity_poly.entity_id
_entity_poly.type
_entity_poly.pdbx_seq_one_letter_code
_entity_poly.pdbx_strand_id
1 'polypeptide(L)'
;MEIPQSATTQPDTNAPLPSSIEGAGPSTVPIVVESSSSDEPMAQATEQDTTALQAQHEEIRFKMEQDSPDNSLFSFAVALSDDEEFASRQVALSSIPDDVRAKLTNIRSLLQGDIGRLVEDASPIRQLFSDVSGRVPEEAEEALAPAAFIESMRIPVFRALRHMADRAKLAKTREDENAFKRQAQEAHRRIHVLEDSRPAIISEIDRLKRRRAELAKEMEQVTKAISAEENKLQELPSAIADLTRERQRFAHEALRLHRIASEVPGSAEEDQRVLDSADQIRRRAITVIDTLLGNL
;
A
#
# COMPACT_ATOMS: atom_id res chain seq x y z
N MET A 1 38.27 23.52 -17.65
CA MET A 1 38.92 22.88 -16.50
C MET A 1 37.91 22.42 -15.46
N GLU A 2 37.64 21.13 -15.28
CA GLU A 2 37.45 19.99 -16.22
C GLU A 2 37.10 18.74 -15.40
N ILE A 3 36.37 17.80 -15.98
CA ILE A 3 36.05 16.48 -15.40
C ILE A 3 36.45 15.42 -16.43
N PRO A 4 36.95 14.24 -16.00
CA PRO A 4 36.22 12.98 -16.22
C PRO A 4 36.07 12.18 -14.88
N GLN A 5 35.02 11.39 -14.59
CA GLN A 5 34.51 10.16 -15.26
C GLN A 5 35.52 8.99 -15.18
N SER A 6 35.19 7.75 -14.79
CA SER A 6 33.89 7.05 -14.60
C SER A 6 33.88 6.30 -13.21
N ALA A 7 33.21 5.18 -12.87
CA ALA A 7 32.46 4.15 -13.60
C ALA A 7 31.45 3.34 -12.72
N THR A 8 30.82 2.33 -13.33
CA THR A 8 29.70 1.47 -12.91
C THR A 8 30.12 0.11 -12.32
N THR A 9 29.27 -0.58 -11.52
CA THR A 9 28.85 -2.02 -11.68
C THR A 9 28.10 -2.59 -10.46
N GLN A 10 26.94 -3.23 -10.70
CA GLN A 10 26.25 -4.20 -9.80
C GLN A 10 26.49 -5.65 -10.30
N PRO A 11 26.20 -6.68 -9.48
CA PRO A 11 25.20 -7.66 -9.95
C PRO A 11 24.27 -8.25 -8.86
N ASP A 12 23.07 -8.67 -9.29
CA ASP A 12 22.13 -9.53 -8.55
C ASP A 12 22.42 -11.03 -8.77
N THR A 13 21.86 -11.94 -7.94
CA THR A 13 21.50 -13.34 -8.29
C THR A 13 20.48 -13.90 -7.27
N ASN A 14 19.68 -14.91 -7.66
CA ASN A 14 18.41 -15.35 -7.04
C ASN A 14 18.46 -16.72 -6.29
N ALA A 15 17.57 -16.87 -5.28
CA ALA A 15 16.78 -18.08 -4.92
C ALA A 15 17.53 -19.36 -4.42
N PRO A 16 16.84 -20.45 -3.93
CA PRO A 16 15.40 -20.74 -3.86
C PRO A 16 14.85 -21.31 -2.50
N LEU A 17 13.57 -21.74 -2.52
CA LEU A 17 12.76 -22.35 -1.43
C LEU A 17 12.94 -23.89 -1.27
N PRO A 18 12.55 -24.47 -0.11
CA PRO A 18 11.30 -25.25 0.03
C PRO A 18 10.47 -24.83 1.29
N SER A 19 9.16 -25.05 1.54
CA SER A 19 8.16 -26.11 1.28
C SER A 19 8.33 -27.41 2.12
N SER A 20 7.31 -28.07 2.70
CA SER A 20 5.86 -27.79 2.96
C SER A 20 5.29 -28.84 3.97
N ILE A 21 3.97 -28.81 4.26
CA ILE A 21 3.03 -29.93 4.65
C ILE A 21 2.24 -29.75 5.99
N GLU A 22 0.91 -30.03 5.93
CA GLU A 22 -0.10 -30.33 7.01
C GLU A 22 -0.33 -29.35 8.19
N GLY A 23 -1.48 -29.37 8.91
CA GLY A 23 -2.75 -30.08 8.69
C GLY A 23 -3.70 -30.09 9.92
N ALA A 24 -5.02 -30.15 9.67
CA ALA A 24 -6.14 -30.48 10.59
C ALA A 24 -6.56 -29.52 11.77
N GLY A 25 -7.88 -29.45 11.98
CA GLY A 25 -8.58 -29.23 13.27
C GLY A 25 -9.56 -30.42 13.49
N PRO A 26 -10.71 -30.31 14.21
CA PRO A 26 -11.28 -29.21 15.02
C PRO A 26 -11.83 -29.66 16.43
N SER A 27 -12.39 -28.74 17.25
CA SER A 27 -13.52 -28.97 18.20
C SER A 27 -13.90 -27.62 18.90
N THR A 28 -15.12 -27.11 19.16
CA THR A 28 -16.49 -27.50 19.61
C THR A 28 -16.88 -27.33 21.11
N VAL A 29 -17.25 -26.09 21.47
CA VAL A 29 -18.38 -25.65 22.37
C VAL A 29 -18.34 -26.01 23.90
N PRO A 30 -19.34 -25.66 24.76
CA PRO A 30 -19.40 -24.37 25.50
C PRO A 30 -19.77 -24.50 27.02
N ILE A 31 -19.97 -23.37 27.76
CA ILE A 31 -20.80 -23.21 29.00
C ILE A 31 -20.77 -21.70 29.43
N VAL A 32 -21.91 -20.96 29.54
CA VAL A 32 -22.89 -20.83 30.66
C VAL A 32 -22.26 -20.15 31.90
N VAL A 33 -22.42 -18.83 32.16
CA VAL A 33 -23.58 -18.00 32.60
C VAL A 33 -23.80 -17.97 34.13
N GLU A 34 -23.57 -16.79 34.72
CA GLU A 34 -24.28 -16.13 35.85
C GLU A 34 -23.82 -14.65 35.83
N SER A 35 -24.59 -13.54 35.87
CA SER A 35 -25.98 -13.19 36.25
C SER A 35 -26.13 -12.56 37.65
N SER A 36 -27.10 -11.63 37.77
CA SER A 36 -27.65 -11.01 39.00
C SER A 36 -26.81 -9.89 39.67
N SER A 37 -27.40 -8.81 40.23
CA SER A 37 -28.79 -8.28 40.16
C SER A 37 -28.88 -6.84 40.71
N SER A 38 -30.03 -6.20 40.48
CA SER A 38 -30.69 -5.22 41.38
C SER A 38 -30.18 -3.76 41.46
N ASP A 39 -31.03 -2.75 41.69
CA ASP A 39 -32.49 -2.62 41.42
C ASP A 39 -32.91 -1.13 41.37
N GLU A 40 -34.14 -0.87 40.92
CA GLU A 40 -34.78 0.44 40.69
C GLU A 40 -35.56 0.95 41.94
N PRO A 41 -36.49 1.97 41.95
CA PRO A 41 -36.99 2.89 40.89
C PRO A 41 -37.19 4.39 41.31
N MET A 42 -37.90 5.14 40.44
CA MET A 42 -38.77 6.33 40.69
C MET A 42 -38.20 7.76 40.62
N ALA A 43 -38.35 8.41 39.45
CA ALA A 43 -39.22 9.60 39.30
C ALA A 43 -39.54 9.92 37.80
N GLN A 44 -40.80 10.28 37.55
CA GLN A 44 -41.42 10.64 36.25
C GLN A 44 -40.85 11.95 35.63
N ALA A 45 -41.09 12.33 34.37
CA ALA A 45 -42.20 11.98 33.46
C ALA A 45 -41.88 12.12 31.95
N THR A 46 -42.70 11.45 31.10
CA THR A 46 -43.22 11.86 29.76
C THR A 46 -42.26 12.55 28.74
N GLU A 47 -42.22 12.18 27.45
CA GLU A 47 -43.08 11.32 26.61
C GLU A 47 -42.37 10.99 25.27
N GLN A 48 -42.67 9.83 24.67
CA GLN A 48 -42.66 9.49 23.21
C GLN A 48 -41.39 9.82 22.36
N ASP A 49 -40.91 9.01 21.41
CA ASP A 49 -41.49 7.89 20.66
C ASP A 49 -40.39 6.85 20.25
N THR A 50 -40.73 5.81 19.48
CA THR A 50 -39.91 4.62 19.24
C THR A 50 -38.59 4.83 18.48
N THR A 51 -37.49 4.28 19.01
CA THR A 51 -36.24 3.98 18.28
C THR A 51 -35.97 2.47 18.20
N ALA A 52 -36.93 1.73 17.65
CA ALA A 52 -36.70 0.40 17.11
C ALA A 52 -36.48 0.47 15.59
N LEU A 53 -35.79 -0.53 15.01
CA LEU A 53 -35.48 -0.63 13.57
C LEU A 53 -34.49 0.43 13.02
N GLN A 54 -33.43 0.78 13.76
CA GLN A 54 -32.29 1.52 13.21
C GLN A 54 -31.26 0.60 12.54
N ALA A 55 -31.73 -0.22 11.59
CA ALA A 55 -30.91 -1.04 10.69
C ALA A 55 -31.64 -1.19 9.35
N GLN A 56 -30.88 -1.22 8.25
CA GLN A 56 -31.37 -1.18 6.86
C GLN A 56 -31.96 0.17 6.42
N HIS A 57 -31.10 1.08 5.94
CA HIS A 57 -31.33 1.88 4.72
C HIS A 57 -30.09 2.75 4.44
N GLU A 58 -29.29 2.35 3.44
CA GLU A 58 -28.68 3.20 2.39
C GLU A 58 -27.72 2.39 1.49
N GLU A 59 -28.08 1.14 1.16
CA GLU A 59 -27.48 0.49 -0.01
C GLU A 59 -28.06 1.14 -1.25
N ILE A 60 -27.26 1.99 -1.92
CA ILE A 60 -27.67 2.74 -3.11
C ILE A 60 -27.90 1.74 -4.26
N ARG A 61 -29.14 1.28 -4.38
CA ARG A 61 -29.60 0.29 -5.37
C ARG A 61 -29.52 0.87 -6.77
N PHE A 62 -28.35 0.76 -7.40
CA PHE A 62 -28.07 1.25 -8.75
C PHE A 62 -28.76 0.38 -9.82
N LYS A 63 -30.10 0.43 -9.85
CA LYS A 63 -30.91 -0.19 -10.90
C LYS A 63 -30.90 0.71 -12.14
N MET A 64 -30.08 0.31 -13.11
CA MET A 64 -30.16 0.75 -14.50
C MET A 64 -31.47 0.18 -15.10
N GLU A 65 -32.56 0.91 -14.94
CA GLU A 65 -33.88 0.56 -15.48
C GLU A 65 -34.10 1.37 -16.76
N GLN A 66 -33.69 0.82 -17.92
CA GLN A 66 -34.03 1.40 -19.22
C GLN A 66 -35.50 1.10 -19.56
N ASP A 67 -36.42 1.93 -19.09
CA ASP A 67 -37.72 2.09 -19.74
C ASP A 67 -37.68 3.37 -20.59
N SER A 68 -37.60 3.18 -21.91
CA SER A 68 -37.93 4.22 -22.89
C SER A 68 -39.40 4.02 -23.25
N PRO A 69 -40.33 4.92 -22.85
CA PRO A 69 -41.73 4.76 -23.21
C PRO A 69 -41.89 5.05 -24.71
N ASP A 70 -41.97 3.98 -25.50
CA ASP A 70 -42.42 4.01 -26.89
C ASP A 70 -43.91 4.41 -26.90
N ASN A 71 -44.17 5.71 -26.84
CA ASN A 71 -45.51 6.28 -26.87
C ASN A 71 -45.49 7.65 -27.58
N SER A 72 -45.51 7.60 -28.90
CA SER A 72 -45.70 8.77 -29.76
C SER A 72 -47.15 9.30 -29.68
N LEU A 73 -47.49 9.89 -28.53
CA LEU A 73 -48.80 10.48 -28.25
C LEU A 73 -49.07 11.81 -29.00
N PHE A 74 -48.13 12.26 -29.84
CA PHE A 74 -48.25 13.48 -30.65
C PHE A 74 -47.87 13.28 -32.14
N SER A 75 -48.02 12.06 -32.68
CA SER A 75 -47.97 11.82 -34.13
C SER A 75 -49.23 12.35 -34.84
N PHE A 76 -49.31 13.66 -35.07
CA PHE A 76 -50.21 14.20 -36.09
C PHE A 76 -49.71 13.80 -37.48
N ALA A 77 -50.36 12.83 -38.10
CA ALA A 77 -50.13 12.48 -39.50
C ALA A 77 -50.71 13.58 -40.40
N VAL A 78 -49.93 14.63 -40.66
CA VAL A 78 -50.24 15.63 -41.67
C VAL A 78 -50.14 14.96 -43.03
N ALA A 79 -51.29 14.60 -43.60
CA ALA A 79 -51.37 14.14 -44.98
C ALA A 79 -50.99 15.30 -45.90
N LEU A 80 -49.84 15.17 -46.57
CA LEU A 80 -49.46 16.07 -47.65
C LEU A 80 -50.32 15.74 -48.87
N SER A 81 -51.39 16.53 -49.05
CA SER A 81 -52.11 16.59 -50.33
C SER A 81 -51.24 17.35 -51.33
N ASP A 82 -50.60 16.62 -52.26
CA ASP A 82 -49.99 17.19 -53.45
C ASP A 82 -51.10 17.71 -54.39
N ASP A 83 -51.61 18.91 -54.09
CA ASP A 83 -52.40 19.69 -55.04
C ASP A 83 -51.46 20.58 -55.89
N GLU A 84 -51.54 20.37 -57.19
CA GLU A 84 -50.78 21.01 -58.27
C GLU A 84 -50.94 22.54 -58.33
N GLU A 85 -50.03 23.32 -57.73
CA GLU A 85 -49.87 24.73 -58.15
C GLU A 85 -48.47 25.38 -58.03
N PHE A 86 -47.38 24.62 -58.20
CA PHE A 86 -46.04 25.23 -58.25
C PHE A 86 -45.71 25.98 -59.55
N ALA A 87 -46.43 25.72 -60.65
CA ALA A 87 -46.22 26.39 -61.93
C ALA A 87 -46.55 27.89 -61.90
N SER A 88 -47.64 28.29 -61.24
CA SER A 88 -48.12 29.68 -61.20
C SER A 88 -47.15 30.64 -60.50
N ARG A 89 -46.47 30.18 -59.45
CA ARG A 89 -45.64 31.03 -58.59
C ARG A 89 -44.33 31.50 -59.22
N GLN A 90 -43.74 30.73 -60.14
CA GLN A 90 -42.47 31.12 -60.77
C GLN A 90 -42.66 32.24 -61.82
N VAL A 91 -43.88 32.38 -62.37
CA VAL A 91 -44.24 33.38 -63.40
C VAL A 91 -44.33 34.81 -62.84
N ALA A 92 -44.56 34.96 -61.52
CA ALA A 92 -44.64 36.28 -60.88
C ALA A 92 -43.28 37.02 -60.80
N LEU A 93 -42.17 36.29 -60.74
CA LEU A 93 -40.83 36.88 -60.52
C LEU A 93 -40.32 37.71 -61.70
N SER A 94 -40.80 37.47 -62.93
CA SER A 94 -40.46 38.27 -64.11
C SER A 94 -41.09 39.67 -64.15
N SER A 95 -41.96 40.01 -63.19
CA SER A 95 -42.62 41.32 -63.12
C SER A 95 -42.07 42.24 -62.01
N ILE A 96 -41.13 41.76 -61.18
CA ILE A 96 -40.52 42.54 -60.10
C ILE A 96 -39.33 43.36 -60.66
N PRO A 97 -39.35 44.70 -60.61
CA PRO A 97 -38.28 45.53 -61.16
C PRO A 97 -36.96 45.39 -60.36
N ASP A 98 -35.83 45.60 -61.05
CA ASP A 98 -34.50 45.38 -60.49
C ASP A 98 -34.21 46.22 -59.23
N ASP A 99 -34.82 47.40 -59.07
CA ASP A 99 -34.65 48.24 -57.88
C ASP A 99 -35.28 47.60 -56.63
N VAL A 100 -36.47 47.00 -56.76
CA VAL A 100 -37.12 46.23 -55.68
C VAL A 100 -36.29 44.99 -55.35
N ARG A 101 -35.80 44.26 -56.35
CA ARG A 101 -34.89 43.12 -56.14
C ARG A 101 -33.59 43.49 -55.42
N ALA A 102 -33.02 44.67 -55.70
CA ALA A 102 -31.86 45.18 -54.98
C ALA A 102 -32.19 45.50 -53.51
N LYS A 103 -33.31 46.17 -53.23
CA LYS A 103 -33.75 46.46 -51.85
C LYS A 103 -34.08 45.20 -51.04
N LEU A 104 -34.76 44.22 -51.64
CA LEU A 104 -35.00 42.90 -51.04
C LEU A 104 -33.69 42.16 -50.71
N THR A 105 -32.67 42.30 -51.57
CA THR A 105 -31.33 41.73 -51.31
C THR A 105 -30.64 42.42 -50.12
N ASN A 106 -30.83 43.73 -49.95
CA ASN A 106 -30.33 44.47 -48.79
C ASN A 106 -31.09 44.14 -47.50
N ILE A 107 -32.42 43.94 -47.56
CA ILE A 107 -33.22 43.43 -46.43
C ILE A 107 -32.68 42.05 -46.01
N ARG A 108 -32.43 41.15 -46.97
CA ARG A 108 -31.87 39.82 -46.70
C ARG A 108 -30.49 39.89 -46.03
N SER A 109 -29.58 40.75 -46.49
CA SER A 109 -28.23 40.83 -45.90
C SER A 109 -28.24 41.43 -44.49
N LEU A 110 -29.15 42.37 -44.20
CA LEU A 110 -29.39 42.87 -42.84
C LEU A 110 -29.93 41.75 -41.93
N LEU A 111 -30.96 41.01 -42.38
CA LEU A 111 -31.58 39.91 -41.62
C LEU A 111 -30.66 38.69 -41.38
N GLN A 112 -29.52 38.61 -42.10
CA GLN A 112 -28.46 37.62 -41.84
C GLN A 112 -27.47 38.06 -40.74
N GLY A 113 -27.67 39.24 -40.14
CA GLY A 113 -26.84 39.77 -39.06
C GLY A 113 -27.13 39.16 -37.68
N ASP A 114 -26.47 39.71 -36.65
CA ASP A 114 -26.70 39.32 -35.26
C ASP A 114 -28.11 39.71 -34.79
N ILE A 115 -28.82 38.75 -34.18
CA ILE A 115 -30.19 38.96 -33.68
C ILE A 115 -30.26 39.99 -32.55
N GLY A 116 -29.20 40.12 -31.73
CA GLY A 116 -29.12 41.12 -30.67
C GLY A 116 -29.13 42.55 -31.21
N ARG A 117 -28.38 42.81 -32.28
CA ARG A 117 -28.40 44.10 -33.02
C ARG A 117 -29.71 44.33 -33.75
N LEU A 118 -30.26 43.30 -34.40
CA LEU A 118 -31.51 43.39 -35.17
C LEU A 118 -32.72 43.79 -34.30
N VAL A 119 -32.79 43.33 -33.06
CA VAL A 119 -33.84 43.75 -32.11
C VAL A 119 -33.55 45.05 -31.37
N GLU A 120 -32.40 45.68 -31.62
CA GLU A 120 -32.00 46.95 -30.99
C GLU A 120 -32.20 48.16 -31.92
N ASP A 121 -31.96 48.00 -33.23
CA ASP A 121 -32.40 48.94 -34.27
C ASP A 121 -32.80 48.20 -35.56
N ALA A 122 -34.10 48.18 -35.85
CA ALA A 122 -34.68 47.65 -37.09
C ALA A 122 -35.00 48.76 -38.12
N SER A 123 -34.63 50.02 -37.86
CA SER A 123 -34.93 51.15 -38.75
C SER A 123 -34.42 50.98 -40.20
N PRO A 124 -33.21 50.44 -40.45
CA PRO A 124 -32.76 50.17 -41.82
C PRO A 124 -33.65 49.17 -42.57
N ILE A 125 -34.20 48.18 -41.85
CA ILE A 125 -35.10 47.16 -42.42
C ILE A 125 -36.49 47.76 -42.66
N ARG A 126 -37.04 48.51 -41.70
CA ARG A 126 -38.30 49.27 -41.89
C ARG A 126 -38.24 50.19 -43.09
N GLN A 127 -37.16 50.96 -43.24
CA GLN A 127 -37.02 51.90 -44.34
C GLN A 127 -37.02 51.17 -45.68
N LEU A 128 -36.24 50.10 -45.82
CA LEU A 128 -36.22 49.29 -47.04
C LEU A 128 -37.54 48.53 -47.30
N PHE A 129 -38.27 48.14 -46.25
CA PHE A 129 -39.58 47.49 -46.35
C PHE A 129 -40.67 48.44 -46.87
N SER A 130 -40.80 49.63 -46.29
CA SER A 130 -41.70 50.69 -46.79
C SER A 130 -41.37 51.08 -48.24
N ASP A 131 -40.10 51.01 -48.62
CA ASP A 131 -39.57 51.29 -49.95
C ASP A 131 -39.89 50.22 -51.04
N VAL A 132 -40.43 49.07 -50.63
CA VAL A 132 -40.87 47.97 -51.53
C VAL A 132 -42.35 47.60 -51.36
N SER A 133 -43.02 48.07 -50.30
CA SER A 133 -44.45 47.79 -50.08
C SER A 133 -45.33 48.37 -51.20
N GLY A 134 -46.38 47.63 -51.56
CA GLY A 134 -47.19 47.85 -52.76
C GLY A 134 -46.48 47.51 -54.08
N ARG A 135 -45.29 46.89 -54.03
CA ARG A 135 -44.47 46.51 -55.20
C ARG A 135 -43.99 45.06 -55.18
N VAL A 136 -44.46 44.27 -54.21
CA VAL A 136 -44.25 42.82 -54.10
C VAL A 136 -45.62 42.12 -53.92
N PRO A 137 -45.71 40.79 -54.09
CA PRO A 137 -46.93 40.03 -53.78
C PRO A 137 -47.32 40.16 -52.30
N GLU A 138 -48.61 40.11 -52.01
CA GLU A 138 -49.18 40.30 -50.66
C GLU A 138 -48.59 39.31 -49.65
N GLU A 139 -48.41 38.04 -50.03
CA GLU A 139 -47.84 37.00 -49.19
C GLU A 139 -46.35 37.25 -48.86
N ALA A 140 -45.64 37.97 -49.72
CA ALA A 140 -44.25 38.38 -49.48
C ALA A 140 -44.17 39.60 -48.54
N GLU A 141 -45.15 40.49 -48.58
CA GLU A 141 -45.24 41.62 -47.65
C GLU A 141 -45.67 41.15 -46.25
N GLU A 142 -46.65 40.23 -46.15
CA GLU A 142 -47.02 39.58 -44.88
C GLU A 142 -45.84 38.85 -44.23
N ALA A 143 -45.03 38.12 -45.02
CA ALA A 143 -43.85 37.42 -44.52
C ALA A 143 -42.72 38.35 -44.06
N LEU A 144 -42.60 39.55 -44.65
CA LEU A 144 -41.57 40.54 -44.32
C LEU A 144 -41.97 41.52 -43.20
N ALA A 145 -43.27 41.78 -43.01
CA ALA A 145 -43.75 42.74 -42.01
C ALA A 145 -43.27 42.42 -40.56
N PRO A 146 -43.30 41.16 -40.06
CA PRO A 146 -42.73 40.82 -38.74
C PRO A 146 -41.23 41.13 -38.63
N ALA A 147 -40.49 41.01 -39.73
CA ALA A 147 -39.05 41.28 -39.78
C ALA A 147 -38.74 42.80 -39.73
N ALA A 148 -39.63 43.64 -40.28
CA ALA A 148 -39.55 45.09 -40.14
C ALA A 148 -39.85 45.57 -38.70
N PHE A 149 -40.69 44.84 -37.95
CA PHE A 149 -41.05 45.18 -36.56
C PHE A 149 -40.41 44.26 -35.51
N ILE A 150 -39.24 43.69 -35.82
CA ILE A 150 -38.53 42.69 -35.00
C ILE A 150 -38.06 43.21 -33.63
N GLU A 151 -37.95 44.53 -33.44
CA GLU A 151 -37.75 45.18 -32.12
C GLU A 151 -38.79 44.77 -31.05
N SER A 152 -39.99 44.36 -31.47
CA SER A 152 -40.98 43.76 -30.57
C SER A 152 -40.43 42.55 -29.78
N MET A 153 -39.47 41.82 -30.36
CA MET A 153 -38.80 40.66 -29.75
C MET A 153 -37.58 41.03 -28.87
N ARG A 154 -37.28 42.33 -28.68
CA ARG A 154 -36.12 42.80 -27.90
C ARG A 154 -36.05 42.20 -26.49
N ILE A 155 -37.15 42.26 -25.74
CA ILE A 155 -37.21 41.77 -24.35
C ILE A 155 -36.98 40.24 -24.26
N PRO A 156 -37.70 39.37 -25.02
CA PRO A 156 -37.42 37.93 -24.98
C PRO A 156 -36.03 37.56 -25.51
N VAL A 157 -35.51 38.22 -26.55
CA VAL A 157 -34.17 37.94 -27.10
C VAL A 157 -33.07 38.27 -26.08
N PHE A 158 -33.03 39.48 -25.51
CA PHE A 158 -32.00 39.82 -24.51
C PHE A 158 -32.12 38.97 -23.23
N ARG A 159 -33.34 38.55 -22.85
CA ARG A 159 -33.55 37.58 -21.76
C ARG A 159 -32.96 36.20 -22.11
N ALA A 160 -33.19 35.71 -23.32
CA ALA A 160 -32.65 34.43 -23.79
C ALA A 160 -31.11 34.43 -23.87
N LEU A 161 -30.51 35.48 -24.46
CA LEU A 161 -29.06 35.65 -24.55
C LEU A 161 -28.41 35.67 -23.15
N ARG A 162 -29.01 36.39 -22.19
CA ARG A 162 -28.56 36.37 -20.79
C ARG A 162 -28.68 34.98 -20.17
N HIS A 163 -29.81 34.30 -20.35
CA HIS A 163 -29.98 32.92 -19.86
C HIS A 163 -28.96 31.95 -20.46
N MET A 164 -28.55 32.12 -21.73
CA MET A 164 -27.49 31.31 -22.34
C MET A 164 -26.12 31.58 -21.70
N ALA A 165 -25.76 32.86 -21.50
CA ALA A 165 -24.51 33.23 -20.83
C ALA A 165 -24.44 32.75 -19.38
N ASP A 166 -25.54 32.84 -18.63
CA ASP A 166 -25.60 32.40 -17.23
C ASP A 166 -25.65 30.86 -17.12
N ARG A 167 -26.29 30.15 -18.08
CA ARG A 167 -26.19 28.68 -18.21
C ARG A 167 -24.76 28.21 -18.52
N ALA A 168 -24.03 28.91 -19.40
CA ALA A 168 -22.65 28.56 -19.74
C ALA A 168 -21.71 28.68 -18.53
N LYS A 169 -21.86 29.72 -17.71
CA LYS A 169 -21.15 29.85 -16.42
C LYS A 169 -21.49 28.70 -15.48
N LEU A 170 -22.79 28.42 -15.31
CA LEU A 170 -23.29 27.37 -14.41
C LEU A 170 -22.86 25.96 -14.83
N ALA A 171 -22.73 25.69 -16.13
CA ALA A 171 -22.16 24.44 -16.65
C ALA A 171 -20.71 24.27 -16.18
N LYS A 172 -19.85 25.29 -16.41
CA LYS A 172 -18.47 25.26 -15.94
C LYS A 172 -18.36 25.09 -14.42
N THR A 173 -19.13 25.84 -13.64
CA THR A 173 -19.12 25.71 -12.17
C THR A 173 -19.48 24.29 -11.71
N ARG A 174 -20.39 23.59 -12.42
CA ARG A 174 -20.72 22.18 -12.15
C ARG A 174 -19.63 21.21 -12.59
N GLU A 175 -18.88 21.51 -13.65
CA GLU A 175 -17.71 20.72 -14.05
C GLU A 175 -16.61 20.81 -12.98
N ASP A 176 -16.32 22.03 -12.49
CA ASP A 176 -15.40 22.29 -11.39
C ASP A 176 -15.86 21.60 -10.09
N GLU A 177 -17.13 21.76 -9.71
CA GLU A 177 -17.74 21.09 -8.54
C GLU A 177 -17.60 19.56 -8.61
N ASN A 178 -17.89 18.97 -9.77
CA ASN A 178 -17.76 17.53 -9.99
C ASN A 178 -16.29 17.07 -10.01
N ALA A 179 -15.35 17.92 -10.43
CA ALA A 179 -13.92 17.63 -10.33
C ALA A 179 -13.46 17.57 -8.86
N PHE A 180 -13.85 18.55 -8.04
CA PHE A 180 -13.54 18.55 -6.61
C PHE A 180 -14.22 17.38 -5.88
N LYS A 181 -15.46 17.00 -6.23
CA LYS A 181 -16.13 15.79 -5.70
C LYS A 181 -15.33 14.51 -5.99
N ARG A 182 -14.84 14.32 -7.22
CA ARG A 182 -13.97 13.18 -7.58
C ARG A 182 -12.66 13.21 -6.79
N GLN A 183 -12.03 14.38 -6.65
CA GLN A 183 -10.79 14.53 -5.88
C GLN A 183 -10.98 14.23 -4.39
N ALA A 184 -12.10 14.64 -3.79
CA ALA A 184 -12.43 14.35 -2.40
C ALA A 184 -12.67 12.85 -2.16
N GLN A 185 -13.39 12.18 -3.07
CA GLN A 185 -13.59 10.72 -3.02
C GLN A 185 -12.26 9.96 -3.14
N GLU A 186 -11.37 10.40 -4.03
CA GLU A 186 -10.04 9.80 -4.19
C GLU A 186 -9.14 10.03 -2.96
N ALA A 187 -9.18 11.22 -2.36
CA ALA A 187 -8.48 11.49 -1.10
C ALA A 187 -9.01 10.60 0.04
N HIS A 188 -10.34 10.45 0.16
CA HIS A 188 -10.97 9.59 1.16
C HIS A 188 -10.57 8.12 1.02
N ARG A 189 -10.55 7.57 -0.21
CA ARG A 189 -10.04 6.21 -0.49
C ARG A 189 -8.59 6.03 -0.05
N ARG A 190 -7.72 7.01 -0.33
CA ARG A 190 -6.30 6.97 0.06
C ARG A 190 -6.12 7.01 1.57
N ILE A 191 -6.94 7.79 2.28
CA ILE A 191 -6.97 7.82 3.75
C ILE A 191 -7.33 6.42 4.28
N HIS A 192 -8.41 5.81 3.80
CA HIS A 192 -8.83 4.47 4.23
C HIS A 192 -7.73 3.42 4.02
N VAL A 193 -7.10 3.37 2.84
CA VAL A 193 -5.98 2.44 2.55
C VAL A 193 -4.78 2.64 3.48
N LEU A 194 -4.49 3.88 3.88
CA LEU A 194 -3.43 4.16 4.86
C LEU A 194 -3.84 3.73 6.27
N GLU A 195 -5.10 3.94 6.65
CA GLU A 195 -5.66 3.50 7.94
C GLU A 195 -5.68 1.97 8.07
N ASP A 196 -6.07 1.25 7.01
CA ASP A 196 -6.01 -0.22 6.93
C ASP A 196 -4.57 -0.76 7.06
N SER A 197 -3.58 -0.05 6.49
CA SER A 197 -2.16 -0.44 6.54
C SER A 197 -1.52 -0.27 7.92
N ARG A 198 -2.04 0.68 8.71
CA ARG A 198 -1.49 1.10 10.01
C ARG A 198 -1.35 -0.03 11.04
N PRO A 199 -2.36 -0.89 11.33
CA PRO A 199 -2.21 -2.00 12.27
C PRO A 199 -1.14 -3.02 11.85
N ALA A 200 -1.01 -3.29 10.54
CA ALA A 200 0.05 -4.16 10.02
C ALA A 200 1.44 -3.59 10.35
N ILE A 201 1.67 -2.31 10.05
CA ILE A 201 2.94 -1.62 10.35
C ILE A 201 3.25 -1.62 11.86
N ILE A 202 2.24 -1.40 12.72
CA ILE A 202 2.41 -1.46 14.18
C ILE A 202 2.81 -2.86 14.64
N SER A 203 2.13 -3.91 14.15
CA SER A 203 2.44 -5.29 14.52
C SER A 203 3.85 -5.72 14.08
N GLU A 204 4.32 -5.24 12.92
CA GLU A 204 5.69 -5.44 12.45
C GLU A 204 6.72 -4.73 13.32
N ILE A 205 6.47 -3.46 13.68
CA ILE A 205 7.32 -2.71 14.62
C ILE A 205 7.46 -3.46 15.95
N ASP A 206 6.38 -4.03 16.48
CA ASP A 206 6.41 -4.78 17.74
C ASP A 206 7.02 -6.19 17.60
N ARG A 207 6.95 -6.82 16.40
CA ARG A 207 7.74 -8.01 16.06
C ARG A 207 9.25 -7.70 16.08
N LEU A 208 9.67 -6.61 15.43
CA LEU A 208 11.06 -6.17 15.38
C LEU A 208 11.60 -5.75 16.77
N LYS A 209 10.80 -5.07 17.60
CA LYS A 209 11.16 -4.77 19.00
C LYS A 209 11.44 -6.05 19.81
N ARG A 210 10.61 -7.09 19.67
CA ARG A 210 10.81 -8.39 20.34
C ARG A 210 12.09 -9.07 19.86
N ARG A 211 12.30 -9.20 18.55
CA ARG A 211 13.52 -9.83 18.01
C ARG A 211 14.79 -9.08 18.40
N ARG A 212 14.74 -7.75 18.50
CA ARG A 212 15.85 -6.93 19.03
C ARG A 212 16.17 -7.22 20.50
N ALA A 213 15.15 -7.49 21.34
CA ALA A 213 15.34 -7.83 22.74
C ALA A 213 15.90 -9.26 22.93
N GLU A 214 15.46 -10.21 22.10
CA GLU A 214 16.04 -11.56 22.03
C GLU A 214 17.52 -11.51 21.67
N LEU A 215 17.87 -10.84 20.56
CA LEU A 215 19.25 -10.68 20.10
C LEU A 215 20.14 -9.96 21.14
N ALA A 216 19.61 -8.98 21.87
CA ALA A 216 20.35 -8.32 22.95
C ALA A 216 20.70 -9.29 24.09
N LYS A 217 19.81 -10.22 24.43
CA LYS A 217 20.05 -11.27 25.42
C LYS A 217 21.04 -12.33 24.91
N GLU A 218 20.95 -12.72 23.64
CA GLU A 218 21.92 -13.60 22.98
C GLU A 218 23.33 -12.98 23.03
N MET A 219 23.46 -11.67 22.73
CA MET A 219 24.72 -10.93 22.84
C MET A 219 25.24 -10.84 24.28
N GLU A 220 24.39 -10.56 25.27
CA GLU A 220 24.79 -10.54 26.68
C GLU A 220 25.36 -11.90 27.14
N GLN A 221 24.79 -13.00 26.67
CA GLN A 221 25.31 -14.36 26.93
C GLN A 221 26.66 -14.59 26.27
N VAL A 222 26.83 -14.20 24.99
CA VAL A 222 28.11 -14.31 24.28
C VAL A 222 29.20 -13.45 24.93
N THR A 223 28.89 -12.22 25.35
CA THR A 223 29.84 -11.36 26.09
C THR A 223 30.28 -12.01 27.41
N LYS A 224 29.36 -12.60 28.18
CA LYS A 224 29.70 -13.31 29.42
C LYS A 224 30.56 -14.55 29.17
N ALA A 225 30.31 -15.28 28.07
CA ALA A 225 31.13 -16.43 27.69
C ALA A 225 32.55 -16.00 27.28
N ILE A 226 32.69 -14.92 26.49
CA ILE A 226 33.98 -14.34 26.12
C ILE A 226 34.77 -13.98 27.37
N SER A 227 34.20 -13.19 28.29
CA SER A 227 34.92 -12.79 29.51
C SER A 227 35.23 -13.95 30.47
N ALA A 228 34.47 -15.05 30.42
CA ALA A 228 34.82 -16.28 31.15
C ALA A 228 36.07 -16.97 30.57
N GLU A 229 36.22 -17.03 29.24
CA GLU A 229 37.44 -17.57 28.61
C GLU A 229 38.62 -16.59 28.72
N GLU A 230 38.39 -15.28 28.66
CA GLU A 230 39.42 -14.25 28.91
C GLU A 230 40.00 -14.36 30.33
N ASN A 231 39.16 -14.61 31.33
CA ASN A 231 39.60 -14.82 32.71
C ASN A 231 40.46 -16.09 32.84
N LYS A 232 40.03 -17.23 32.26
CA LYS A 232 40.86 -18.45 32.23
C LYS A 232 42.21 -18.22 31.55
N LEU A 233 42.21 -17.46 30.45
CA LEU A 233 43.44 -17.10 29.73
C LEU A 233 44.39 -16.25 30.59
N GLN A 234 43.87 -15.41 31.49
CA GLN A 234 44.65 -14.67 32.48
C GLN A 234 45.17 -15.54 33.64
N GLU A 235 44.48 -16.63 33.99
CA GLU A 235 44.91 -17.59 35.03
C GLU A 235 46.01 -18.56 34.54
N LEU A 236 46.00 -18.93 33.26
CA LEU A 236 46.95 -19.90 32.66
C LEU A 236 48.44 -19.61 32.98
N PRO A 237 48.96 -18.37 32.92
CA PRO A 237 50.35 -18.07 33.29
C PRO A 237 50.71 -18.46 34.72
N SER A 238 49.80 -18.33 35.69
CA SER A 238 50.06 -18.76 37.07
C SER A 238 50.11 -20.28 37.15
N ALA A 239 49.10 -20.97 36.62
CA ALA A 239 49.04 -22.44 36.62
C ALA A 239 50.26 -23.07 35.92
N ILE A 240 50.72 -22.49 34.80
CA ILE A 240 51.94 -22.91 34.09
C ILE A 240 53.18 -22.67 34.95
N ALA A 241 53.27 -21.55 35.67
CA ALA A 241 54.39 -21.26 36.57
C ALA A 241 54.41 -22.20 37.79
N ASP A 242 53.25 -22.55 38.35
CA ASP A 242 53.09 -23.48 39.46
C ASP A 242 53.52 -24.89 39.06
N LEU A 243 52.97 -25.43 37.96
CA LEU A 243 53.36 -26.73 37.39
C LEU A 243 54.83 -26.76 36.97
N THR A 244 55.38 -25.64 36.48
CA THR A 244 56.81 -25.53 36.14
C THR A 244 57.69 -25.67 37.38
N ARG A 245 57.31 -25.02 38.50
CA ARG A 245 58.01 -25.11 39.79
C ARG A 245 57.87 -26.50 40.42
N GLU A 246 56.73 -27.14 40.30
CA GLU A 246 56.51 -28.51 40.76
C GLU A 246 57.33 -29.54 39.97
N ARG A 247 57.28 -29.48 38.63
CA ARG A 247 58.15 -30.28 37.74
C ARG A 247 59.64 -30.12 38.09
N GLN A 248 60.08 -28.89 38.38
CA GLN A 248 61.45 -28.63 38.84
C GLN A 248 61.76 -29.31 40.18
N ARG A 249 60.85 -29.29 41.16
CA ARG A 249 61.03 -30.00 42.44
C ARG A 249 61.19 -31.50 42.25
N PHE A 250 60.31 -32.13 41.47
CA PHE A 250 60.40 -33.58 41.20
C PHE A 250 61.70 -33.94 40.46
N ALA A 251 62.16 -33.11 39.52
CA ALA A 251 63.44 -33.33 38.83
C ALA A 251 64.65 -33.27 39.79
N HIS A 252 64.68 -32.30 40.72
CA HIS A 252 65.74 -32.22 41.74
C HIS A 252 65.71 -33.41 42.70
N GLU A 253 64.51 -33.86 43.11
CA GLU A 253 64.36 -35.02 44.00
C GLU A 253 64.79 -36.32 43.31
N ALA A 254 64.40 -36.53 42.04
CA ALA A 254 64.85 -37.69 41.27
C ALA A 254 66.38 -37.73 41.11
N LEU A 255 67.02 -36.57 40.85
CA LEU A 255 68.48 -36.45 40.81
C LEU A 255 69.13 -36.69 42.17
N ARG A 256 68.51 -36.25 43.27
CA ARG A 256 68.96 -36.53 44.64
C ARG A 256 68.93 -38.03 44.93
N LEU A 257 67.82 -38.69 44.63
CA LEU A 257 67.65 -40.13 44.83
C LEU A 257 68.61 -40.93 43.96
N HIS A 258 68.77 -40.60 42.67
CA HIS A 258 69.74 -41.25 41.78
C HIS A 258 71.19 -41.11 42.30
N ARG A 259 71.56 -39.96 42.85
CA ARG A 259 72.90 -39.74 43.43
C ARG A 259 73.13 -40.52 44.74
N ILE A 260 72.08 -40.83 45.49
CA ILE A 260 72.15 -41.65 46.73
C ILE A 260 72.12 -43.14 46.38
N ALA A 261 71.30 -43.54 45.41
CA ALA A 261 71.19 -44.90 44.88
C ALA A 261 72.31 -45.21 43.86
N SER A 262 73.56 -44.93 44.25
CA SER A 262 74.74 -45.25 43.45
C SER A 262 74.80 -46.75 43.15
N GLU A 263 75.04 -47.08 41.88
CA GLU A 263 75.02 -48.45 41.36
C GLU A 263 75.99 -49.38 42.11
N VAL A 264 75.46 -50.46 42.69
CA VAL A 264 76.24 -51.48 43.39
C VAL A 264 76.86 -52.41 42.34
N PRO A 265 78.20 -52.58 42.29
CA PRO A 265 78.82 -53.46 41.29
C PRO A 265 78.55 -54.95 41.57
N GLY A 266 78.05 -55.67 40.57
CA GLY A 266 77.66 -57.08 40.67
C GLY A 266 76.14 -57.28 40.61
N SER A 267 75.68 -58.53 40.55
CA SER A 267 74.25 -58.87 40.72
C SER A 267 74.01 -59.49 42.10
N ALA A 268 72.81 -59.29 42.65
CA ALA A 268 72.43 -59.86 43.94
C ALA A 268 72.51 -61.40 43.95
N GLU A 269 72.31 -62.05 42.80
CA GLU A 269 72.48 -63.49 42.60
C GLU A 269 73.95 -63.92 42.61
N GLU A 270 74.90 -63.07 42.21
CA GLU A 270 76.33 -63.35 42.32
C GLU A 270 76.81 -63.22 43.77
N ASP A 271 76.43 -62.14 44.46
CA ASP A 271 76.68 -61.95 45.89
C ASP A 271 76.05 -63.08 46.73
N GLN A 272 74.80 -63.46 46.45
CA GLN A 272 74.14 -64.56 47.13
C GLN A 272 74.86 -65.90 46.90
N ARG A 273 75.38 -66.18 45.69
CA ARG A 273 76.19 -67.38 45.44
C ARG A 273 77.49 -67.39 46.23
N VAL A 274 78.13 -66.24 46.44
CA VAL A 274 79.32 -66.11 47.30
C VAL A 274 78.96 -66.41 48.75
N LEU A 275 77.85 -65.87 49.25
CA LEU A 275 77.33 -66.14 50.59
C LEU A 275 76.95 -67.61 50.79
N ASP A 276 76.20 -68.21 49.85
CA ASP A 276 75.78 -69.61 49.90
C ASP A 276 76.98 -70.58 49.86
N SER A 277 78.00 -70.25 49.05
CA SER A 277 79.25 -71.01 48.98
C SER A 277 80.01 -70.94 50.32
N ALA A 278 80.14 -69.74 50.91
CA ALA A 278 80.77 -69.56 52.21
C ALA A 278 79.98 -70.28 53.33
N ASP A 279 78.65 -70.24 53.30
CA ASP A 279 77.81 -70.91 54.29
C ASP A 279 77.83 -72.44 54.11
N GLN A 280 77.96 -72.95 52.89
CA GLN A 280 78.16 -74.37 52.63
C GLN A 280 79.53 -74.85 53.13
N ILE A 281 80.59 -74.05 52.98
CA ILE A 281 81.91 -74.33 53.57
C ILE A 281 81.81 -74.34 55.11
N ARG A 282 81.15 -73.33 55.70
CA ARG A 282 80.91 -73.23 57.15
C ARG A 282 80.18 -74.47 57.69
N ARG A 283 79.10 -74.89 57.03
CA ARG A 283 78.32 -76.09 57.42
C ARG A 283 79.16 -77.36 57.33
N ARG A 284 79.92 -77.56 56.25
CA ARG A 284 80.82 -78.73 56.12
C ARG A 284 81.87 -78.76 57.24
N ALA A 285 82.47 -77.61 57.59
CA ALA A 285 83.44 -77.53 58.69
C ALA A 285 82.80 -77.86 60.05
N ILE A 286 81.59 -77.36 60.33
CA ILE A 286 80.81 -77.69 61.52
C ILE A 286 80.53 -79.20 61.58
N THR A 287 79.99 -79.81 60.52
CA THR A 287 79.72 -81.26 60.48
C THR A 287 80.97 -82.11 60.71
N VAL A 288 82.14 -81.71 60.18
CA VAL A 288 83.41 -82.40 60.45
C VAL A 288 83.79 -82.29 61.92
N ILE A 289 83.64 -81.12 62.54
CA ILE A 289 83.89 -80.93 63.98
C ILE A 289 82.93 -81.76 64.83
N ASP A 290 81.63 -81.76 64.51
CA ASP A 290 80.61 -82.52 65.26
C ASP A 290 80.87 -84.03 65.19
N THR A 291 81.23 -84.56 64.01
CA THR A 291 81.62 -85.97 63.85
C THR A 291 82.91 -86.35 64.59
N LEU A 292 83.84 -85.40 64.79
CA LEU A 292 85.06 -85.60 65.61
C LEU A 292 84.79 -85.51 67.12
N LEU A 293 83.76 -84.75 67.53
CA LEU A 293 83.33 -84.62 68.93
C LEU A 293 82.34 -85.72 69.36
N GLY A 294 81.83 -86.52 68.43
CA GLY A 294 80.87 -87.60 68.70
C GLY A 294 79.43 -87.14 68.89
N ASN A 295 79.10 -85.92 68.44
CA ASN A 295 77.76 -85.34 68.53
C ASN A 295 77.03 -85.51 67.18
N LEU A 296 76.10 -86.46 67.11
CA LEU A 296 75.23 -86.76 65.95
C LEU A 296 73.80 -86.99 66.41
#